data_AF-A0A965GGU3-F1
#
_entry.id   AF-A0A965GGU3-F1
#
_cell.length_a   1.000
_cell.length_b   1.000
_cell.length_c   1.000
_cell.angle_alpha   90.00
_cell.angle_beta   90.00
_cell.angle_gamma   90.00
#
_symmetry.space_group_name_H-M   'P 1'
#
loop_
_entity.id
_entity.type
_entity.pdbx_description
1 polymer ?
#
loop_
_entity_poly.entity_id
_entity_poly.type
_entity_poly.pdbx_seq_one_letter_code
_entity_poly.pdbx_strand_id
1 'polypeptide(L)'
;MRAFKLAQEWPAPNTSICVIDRQGHTHTFGDTSRTSRIASVSKLLTAWAAHVAIEEGSTTLDAPVGQDGCTLAHLLAHAGGYSFDGDVPIVSPARKRIYSNSGYDLITEHLESVT
;
A
#
# COMPACT_ATOMS: atom_id res chain seq x y z
N MET A 1 0.77 -17.32 -23.11
CA MET A 1 2.17 -17.38 -22.61
C MET A 1 2.46 -18.73 -21.95
N ARG A 2 3.66 -19.32 -22.11
CA ARG A 2 4.03 -20.60 -21.46
C ARG A 2 3.91 -20.55 -19.94
N ALA A 3 4.19 -19.40 -19.33
CA ALA A 3 4.12 -19.18 -17.88
C ALA A 3 2.73 -19.46 -17.29
N PHE A 4 1.64 -19.21 -18.03
CA PHE A 4 0.28 -19.43 -17.52
C PHE A 4 -0.09 -20.91 -17.32
N LYS A 5 0.68 -21.85 -17.90
CA LYS A 5 0.47 -23.28 -17.61
C LYS A 5 0.71 -23.60 -16.13
N LEU A 6 1.67 -22.93 -15.50
CA LEU A 6 1.94 -23.12 -14.05
C LEU A 6 0.76 -22.67 -13.19
N ALA A 7 0.03 -21.64 -13.62
CA ALA A 7 -1.12 -21.11 -12.89
C ALA A 7 -2.34 -22.04 -12.92
N GLN A 8 -2.43 -22.95 -13.89
CA GLN A 8 -3.49 -23.96 -13.96
C GLN A 8 -3.37 -25.03 -12.87
N GLU A 9 -2.14 -25.24 -12.36
CA GLU A 9 -1.84 -26.23 -11.34
C GLU A 9 -1.98 -25.67 -9.92
N TRP A 10 -2.28 -24.38 -9.77
CA TRP A 10 -2.41 -23.75 -8.47
C TRP A 10 -3.65 -24.26 -7.73
N PRO A 11 -3.55 -24.61 -6.44
CA PRO A 11 -4.68 -25.10 -5.64
C PRO A 11 -5.59 -23.95 -5.15
N ALA A 12 -5.75 -22.90 -5.96
CA ALA A 12 -6.62 -21.77 -5.67
C ALA A 12 -7.95 -21.96 -6.41
N PRO A 13 -9.10 -21.64 -5.80
CA PRO A 13 -10.40 -21.80 -6.44
C PRO A 13 -10.58 -20.87 -7.65
N ASN A 14 -9.86 -19.75 -7.69
CA ASN A 14 -9.83 -18.81 -8.82
C ASN A 14 -8.46 -18.15 -8.90
N THR A 15 -7.93 -18.02 -10.11
CA THR A 15 -6.66 -17.34 -10.40
C THR A 15 -6.85 -16.45 -11.61
N SER A 16 -6.52 -15.16 -11.48
CA SER A 16 -6.56 -14.18 -12.57
C SER A 16 -5.21 -13.49 -12.66
N ILE A 17 -4.62 -13.46 -13.87
CA ILE A 17 -3.28 -12.89 -14.11
C ILE A 17 -3.36 -11.96 -15.31
N CYS A 18 -2.70 -10.81 -15.21
CA CYS A 18 -2.42 -9.93 -16.33
C CYS A 18 -0.92 -9.61 -16.34
N VAL A 19 -0.27 -9.81 -17.48
CA VAL A 19 1.10 -9.37 -17.73
C VAL A 19 1.03 -8.24 -18.74
N ILE A 20 1.54 -7.07 -18.37
CA ILE A 20 1.71 -5.92 -19.28
C ILE A 20 3.16 -5.96 -19.74
N ASP A 21 3.39 -6.20 -21.03
CA ASP A 21 4.75 -6.24 -21.57
C ASP A 21 5.31 -4.83 -21.83
N ARG A 22 6.57 -4.76 -22.26
CA ARG A 22 7.27 -3.49 -22.51
C ARG A 22 6.63 -2.66 -23.64
N GLN A 23 5.83 -3.27 -24.51
CA GLN A 23 5.08 -2.58 -25.57
C GLN A 23 3.69 -2.14 -25.09
N GLY A 24 3.34 -2.44 -23.83
CA GLY A 24 2.03 -2.17 -23.26
C GLY A 24 0.98 -3.22 -23.63
N HIS A 25 1.35 -4.31 -24.32
CA HIS A 25 0.38 -5.36 -24.62
C HIS A 25 0.03 -6.15 -23.36
N THR A 26 -1.26 -6.42 -23.21
CA THR A 26 -1.80 -7.21 -22.12
C THR A 26 -1.89 -8.68 -22.53
N HIS A 27 -1.38 -9.54 -21.67
CA HIS A 27 -1.51 -10.99 -21.79
C HIS A 27 -2.22 -11.49 -20.54
N THR A 28 -3.36 -12.16 -20.71
CA THR A 28 -4.24 -12.50 -19.58
C THR A 28 -4.44 -14.01 -19.40
N PHE A 29 -4.78 -14.40 -18.19
CA PHE A 29 -5.19 -15.76 -17.81
C PHE A 29 -6.27 -15.70 -16.72
N GLY A 30 -7.27 -16.57 -16.79
CA GLY A 30 -8.42 -16.57 -15.89
C GLY A 30 -9.42 -15.44 -16.18
N ASP A 31 -10.34 -15.22 -15.24
CA ASP A 31 -11.35 -14.16 -15.33
C ASP A 31 -10.81 -12.83 -14.76
N THR A 32 -10.36 -11.94 -15.64
CA THR A 32 -9.84 -10.62 -15.24
C THR A 32 -10.92 -9.60 -14.90
N SER A 33 -12.21 -9.94 -15.06
CA SER A 33 -13.34 -9.08 -14.65
C SER A 33 -13.79 -9.35 -13.22
N ARG A 34 -13.33 -10.45 -12.62
CA ARG A 34 -13.68 -10.85 -11.25
C ARG A 34 -13.18 -9.84 -10.22
N THR A 35 -14.08 -9.32 -9.40
CA THR A 35 -13.72 -8.51 -8.23
C THR A 35 -13.05 -9.38 -7.16
N SER A 36 -11.95 -8.89 -6.60
CA SER A 36 -11.17 -9.61 -5.59
C SER A 36 -10.82 -8.68 -4.43
N ARG A 37 -10.81 -9.22 -3.20
CA ARG A 37 -10.26 -8.50 -2.05
C ARG A 37 -8.75 -8.41 -2.22
N ILE A 38 -8.22 -7.20 -2.30
CA ILE A 38 -6.82 -6.95 -2.63
C ILE A 38 -5.89 -6.95 -1.39
N ALA A 39 -6.46 -7.00 -0.18
CA ALA A 39 -5.73 -6.96 1.09
C ALA A 39 -4.66 -5.84 1.04
N SER A 40 -3.43 -6.13 1.48
CA SER A 40 -2.33 -5.17 1.52
C SER A 40 -1.87 -4.58 0.18
N VAL A 41 -2.35 -5.08 -0.97
CA VAL A 41 -2.14 -4.39 -2.26
C VAL A 41 -2.84 -3.02 -2.27
N SER A 42 -3.87 -2.83 -1.43
CA SER A 42 -4.52 -1.52 -1.23
C SER A 42 -3.55 -0.41 -0.85
N LYS A 43 -2.46 -0.73 -0.15
CA LYS A 43 -1.45 0.24 0.29
C LYS A 43 -0.81 0.99 -0.88
N LEU A 44 -0.66 0.35 -2.04
CA LEU A 44 -0.16 1.04 -3.23
C LEU A 44 -1.10 2.15 -3.68
N LEU A 45 -2.41 1.95 -3.56
CA LEU A 45 -3.42 2.96 -3.89
C LEU A 45 -3.44 4.09 -2.86
N THR A 46 -3.39 3.76 -1.56
CA THR A 46 -3.31 4.75 -0.49
C THR A 46 -2.03 5.60 -0.60
N ALA A 47 -0.88 4.98 -0.85
CA ALA A 47 0.38 5.70 -1.03
C ALA A 47 0.34 6.61 -2.27
N TRP A 48 -0.29 6.16 -3.36
CA TRP A 48 -0.47 7.00 -4.54
C TRP A 48 -1.37 8.21 -4.25
N ALA A 49 -2.49 8.02 -3.55
CA ALA A 49 -3.35 9.12 -3.11
C ALA A 49 -2.60 10.12 -2.21
N ALA A 50 -1.75 9.63 -1.30
CA ALA A 50 -0.89 10.50 -0.48
C ALA A 50 0.07 11.33 -1.35
N HIS A 51 0.66 10.73 -2.38
CA HIS A 51 1.54 11.45 -3.31
C HIS A 51 0.79 12.48 -4.15
N VAL A 52 -0.45 12.22 -4.56
CA VAL A 52 -1.30 13.21 -5.22
C VAL A 52 -1.58 14.40 -4.28
N ALA A 53 -1.97 14.14 -3.03
CA ALA A 53 -2.20 15.20 -2.05
C ALA A 53 -0.94 16.03 -1.72
N ILE A 54 0.25 15.41 -1.81
CA ILE A 54 1.53 16.12 -1.71
C ILE A 54 1.75 17.03 -2.93
N GLU A 55 1.50 16.51 -4.14
CA GLU A 55 1.67 17.27 -5.39
C GLU A 55 0.71 18.46 -5.47
N GLU A 56 -0.52 18.31 -4.95
CA GLU A 56 -1.54 19.36 -4.87
C GLU A 56 -1.26 20.38 -3.76
N GLY A 57 -0.35 20.08 -2.83
CA GLY A 57 0.03 20.96 -1.73
C GLY A 57 -0.86 20.88 -0.48
N SER A 58 -1.80 19.93 -0.43
CA SER A 58 -2.65 19.68 0.75
C SER A 58 -1.87 19.15 1.94
N THR A 59 -0.75 18.46 1.70
CA THR A 59 0.18 18.00 2.75
C THR A 59 1.62 17.96 2.22
N THR A 60 2.57 17.58 3.07
CA THR A 60 3.97 17.34 2.68
C THR A 60 4.47 16.02 3.28
N LEU A 61 5.61 15.52 2.78
CA LEU A 61 6.29 14.35 3.36
C LEU A 61 6.72 14.57 4.83
N ASP A 62 7.01 15.81 5.20
CA ASP A 62 7.44 16.21 6.54
C ASP A 62 6.28 16.57 7.48
N ALA A 63 5.04 16.50 6.99
CA ALA A 63 3.86 16.76 7.81
C ALA A 63 3.86 15.81 9.03
N PRO A 64 3.65 16.33 10.25
CA PRO A 64 3.61 15.51 11.45
C PRO A 64 2.35 14.63 11.45
N VAL A 65 2.52 13.32 11.58
CA VAL A 65 1.40 12.36 11.60
C VAL A 65 1.69 11.24 12.59
N GLY A 66 0.74 10.99 13.50
CA GLY A 66 0.87 9.95 14.53
C GLY A 66 1.66 10.41 15.75
N GLN A 67 2.60 9.58 16.22
CA GLN A 67 3.38 9.82 17.43
C GLN A 67 4.36 10.98 17.27
N ASP A 68 4.88 11.48 18.40
CA ASP A 68 5.83 12.58 18.40
C ASP A 68 7.08 12.28 17.55
N GLY A 69 7.50 13.26 16.75
CA GLY A 69 8.57 13.15 15.77
C GLY A 69 8.28 12.25 14.55
N CYS A 70 7.08 11.70 14.41
CA CYS A 70 6.68 10.92 13.24
C CYS A 70 6.12 11.82 12.13
N THR A 71 6.35 11.43 10.88
CA THR A 71 5.91 12.20 9.71
C THR A 71 5.22 11.29 8.71
N LEU A 72 4.51 11.88 7.75
CA LEU A 72 3.91 11.14 6.63
C LEU A 72 4.93 10.24 5.91
N ALA A 73 6.15 10.73 5.67
CA ALA A 73 7.22 9.92 5.08
C ALA A 73 7.59 8.69 5.92
N HIS A 74 7.62 8.82 7.26
CA HIS A 74 7.88 7.70 8.14
C HIS A 74 6.78 6.64 8.03
N LEU A 75 5.51 7.05 7.99
CA LEU A 75 4.39 6.11 7.85
C LEU A 75 4.42 5.39 6.49
N LEU A 76 4.60 6.14 5.39
CA LEU A 76 4.70 5.58 4.03
C LEU A 76 5.84 4.56 3.90
N ALA A 77 6.97 4.82 4.57
CA ALA A 77 8.15 3.96 4.55
C ALA A 77 8.13 2.82 5.58
N HIS A 78 7.01 2.62 6.30
CA HIS A 78 6.91 1.66 7.41
C HIS A 78 7.99 1.87 8.48
N ALA A 79 8.34 3.13 8.75
CA ALA A 79 9.33 3.56 9.73
C ALA A 79 8.70 4.42 10.84
N GLY A 80 7.37 4.43 10.95
CA GLY A 80 6.64 5.20 11.95
C GLY A 80 6.62 4.60 13.35
N GLY A 81 7.13 3.38 13.55
CA GLY A 81 7.30 2.77 14.87
C GLY A 81 6.09 2.07 15.47
N TYR A 82 5.03 1.89 14.69
CA TYR A 82 3.83 1.14 15.04
C TYR A 82 4.00 -0.36 14.79
N SER A 83 3.25 -1.18 15.53
CA SER A 83 3.19 -2.63 15.31
C SER A 83 2.36 -2.97 14.05
N PHE A 84 2.20 -4.25 13.75
CA PHE A 84 1.45 -4.69 12.58
C PHE A 84 -0.01 -4.19 12.59
N ASP A 85 -0.72 -4.37 13.71
CA ASP A 85 -2.14 -4.01 13.92
C ASP A 85 -2.34 -3.44 15.34
N GLY A 86 -1.57 -2.43 15.72
CA GLY A 86 -1.65 -1.81 17.05
C GLY A 86 -1.50 -0.30 16.97
N ASP A 87 -2.39 0.39 17.66
CA ASP A 87 -2.50 1.85 17.78
C ASP A 87 -1.43 2.47 18.68
N VAL A 88 -0.89 1.70 19.64
CA VAL A 88 0.19 2.15 20.52
C VAL A 88 1.55 1.99 19.81
N PRO A 89 2.36 3.07 19.71
CA PRO A 89 3.72 2.98 19.22
C PRO A 89 4.60 2.06 20.08
N ILE A 90 5.46 1.28 19.43
CA ILE A 90 6.34 0.31 20.11
C ILE A 90 7.82 0.67 19.99
N VAL A 91 8.19 1.56 19.06
CA VAL A 91 9.53 2.13 18.90
C VAL A 91 9.43 3.58 18.42
N SER A 92 10.48 4.37 18.62
CA SER A 92 10.56 5.73 18.06
C SER A 92 10.58 5.70 16.52
N PRO A 93 10.11 6.76 15.84
CA PRO A 93 10.22 6.90 14.39
C PRO A 93 11.66 6.69 13.88
N ALA A 94 11.79 6.18 12.66
CA ALA A 94 13.04 5.87 11.97
C ALA A 94 13.98 4.87 12.68
N ARG A 95 13.62 4.32 13.84
CA ARG A 95 14.49 3.39 14.59
C ARG A 95 14.50 1.99 13.99
N LYS A 96 13.37 1.53 13.45
CA LYS A 96 13.22 0.22 12.81
C LYS A 96 12.15 0.30 11.73
N ARG A 97 12.35 -0.44 10.64
CA ARG A 97 11.30 -0.68 9.66
C ARG A 97 10.37 -1.79 10.15
N ILE A 98 9.11 -1.46 10.39
CA ILE A 98 8.07 -2.37 10.87
C ILE A 98 6.86 -2.18 9.97
N TYR A 99 6.53 -3.21 9.20
CA TYR A 99 5.33 -3.22 8.38
C TYR A 99 4.10 -3.08 9.27
N SER A 100 3.25 -2.10 8.97
CA SER A 100 2.15 -1.68 9.84
C SER A 100 0.92 -1.32 9.01
N ASN A 101 -0.22 -1.93 9.36
CA ASN A 101 -1.54 -1.50 8.89
C ASN A 101 -1.97 -0.23 9.62
N SER A 102 -1.75 -0.15 10.94
CA SER A 102 -2.06 1.04 11.74
C SER A 102 -1.35 2.31 11.23
N GLY A 103 -0.11 2.19 10.75
CA GLY A 103 0.59 3.29 10.10
C GLY A 103 -0.09 3.77 8.81
N TYR A 104 -0.77 2.88 8.08
CA TYR A 104 -1.58 3.23 6.92
C TYR A 104 -2.95 3.79 7.28
N ASP A 105 -3.56 3.33 8.38
CA ASP A 105 -4.80 3.92 8.90
C ASP A 105 -4.56 5.40 9.29
N LEU A 106 -3.45 5.69 9.96
CA LEU A 106 -3.03 7.06 10.27
C LEU A 106 -2.77 7.91 9.02
N ILE A 107 -2.23 7.32 7.94
CA ILE A 107 -2.10 8.04 6.66
C ILE A 107 -3.49 8.42 6.15
N THR A 108 -4.44 7.49 6.16
CA THR A 108 -5.79 7.77 5.64
C THR A 108 -6.53 8.80 6.47
N GLU A 109 -6.45 8.73 7.80
CA GLU A 109 -7.03 9.75 8.71
C GLU A 109 -6.42 11.13 8.47
N HIS A 110 -5.10 11.20 8.26
CA HIS A 110 -4.41 12.44 7.93
C HIS A 110 -4.90 13.02 6.60
N LEU A 111 -4.96 12.21 5.55
CA LEU A 111 -5.43 12.65 4.24
C LEU A 111 -6.87 13.17 4.30
N GLU A 112 -7.77 12.45 4.97
CA GLU A 112 -9.16 12.90 5.18
C GLU A 112 -9.24 14.26 5.89
N SER A 113 -8.28 14.59 6.76
CA SER A 113 -8.26 15.87 7.46
C SER A 113 -7.72 17.04 6.64
N VAL A 114 -6.98 16.78 5.55
CA VAL A 114 -6.28 17.81 4.77
C VAL A 114 -6.78 17.98 3.33
N THR A 115 -7.65 17.09 2.84
CA THR A 115 -8.26 17.16 1.50
C THR A 115 -9.76 17.44 1.60
#